data_AF-A0A2V7ZBU6-F1
#
_entry.id   AF-A0A2V7ZBU6-F1
#
_cell.length_a   1.000
_cell.length_b   1.000
_cell.length_c   1.000
_cell.angle_alpha   90.00
_cell.angle_beta   90.00
_cell.angle_gamma   90.00
#
_symmetry.space_group_name_H-M   'P 1'
#
loop_
_entity.id
_entity.type
_entity.pdbx_description
1 polymer ?
#
loop_
_entity_poly.entity_id
_entity_poly.type
_entity_poly.pdbx_seq_one_letter_code
_entity_poly.pdbx_strand_id
1 'polypeptide(L)'
;MPVTIRVPEPNGTVTANSPTIQALNLNPANLALPVVNFLHNTGGKDDFYNLELTANRRMAGGWSLNASYAYRWNRDNANAYFGNNLRVRDDVANPNDAINTQDGRYVFNLWSAKINGTIDARWGLRITPAIRMQSGQPYARTFLATMNYGSQR
;
A
#
# COMPACT_ATOMS: atom_id res chain seq x y z
N MET A 1 -5.87 22.36 -14.18
CA MET A 1 -4.90 22.64 -15.26
C MET A 1 -3.80 21.62 -15.19
N PRO A 2 -3.51 20.86 -16.26
CA PRO A 2 -2.42 19.88 -16.27
C PRO A 2 -1.08 20.52 -15.91
N VAL A 3 -0.27 19.80 -15.14
CA VAL A 3 1.10 20.17 -14.78
C VAL A 3 1.99 18.93 -14.78
N THR A 4 3.19 19.08 -15.32
CA THR A 4 4.21 18.03 -15.31
C THR A 4 5.07 18.17 -14.05
N ILE A 5 5.15 17.10 -13.26
CA ILE A 5 5.94 17.05 -12.03
C ILE A 5 7.08 16.07 -12.22
N ARG A 6 8.31 16.49 -11.92
CA ARG A 6 9.46 15.59 -11.88
C ARG A 6 9.48 14.84 -10.55
N VAL A 7 9.59 13.53 -10.63
CA VAL A 7 9.67 12.67 -9.45
C VAL A 7 11.08 12.75 -8.88
N PRO A 8 11.27 13.10 -7.61
CA PRO A 8 12.59 13.17 -7.01
C PRO A 8 13.25 11.79 -6.96
N GLU A 9 14.58 11.80 -7.00
CA GLU A 9 15.42 10.65 -6.72
C GLU A 9 15.29 10.22 -5.23
N PRO A 10 15.74 9.01 -4.85
CA PRO A 10 15.64 8.55 -3.46
C PRO A 10 16.31 9.47 -2.43
N ASN A 11 17.27 10.29 -2.85
CA ASN A 11 17.93 11.32 -2.02
C ASN A 11 17.18 12.67 -1.98
N GLY A 12 15.98 12.76 -2.58
CA GLY A 12 15.16 13.96 -2.65
C GLY A 12 15.55 14.94 -3.77
N THR A 13 16.63 14.69 -4.51
CA THR A 13 17.07 15.59 -5.59
C THR A 13 16.22 15.43 -6.85
N VAL A 14 16.00 16.51 -7.58
CA VAL A 14 15.32 16.48 -8.88
C VAL A 14 16.34 16.78 -9.96
N THR A 15 16.47 15.88 -10.94
CA THR A 15 17.39 16.06 -12.06
C THR A 15 16.64 16.23 -13.38
N ALA A 16 17.35 16.73 -14.41
CA ALA A 16 16.77 16.90 -15.75
C ALA A 16 16.29 15.59 -16.39
N ASN A 17 16.83 14.44 -15.94
CA ASN A 17 16.48 13.11 -16.43
C ASN A 17 15.53 12.35 -15.50
N SER A 18 15.11 12.96 -14.39
CA SER A 18 14.19 12.33 -13.46
C SER A 18 12.84 12.05 -14.14
N PRO A 19 12.20 10.89 -13.86
CA PRO A 19 10.89 10.55 -14.40
C PRO A 19 9.86 11.64 -14.12
N THR A 20 8.85 11.76 -14.97
CA THR A 20 7.78 12.75 -14.80
C THR A 20 6.41 12.11 -14.65
N ILE A 21 5.55 12.72 -13.83
CA ILE A 21 4.13 12.40 -13.74
C ILE A 21 3.28 13.60 -14.17
N GLN A 22 2.08 13.34 -14.65
CA GLN A 22 1.07 14.37 -14.90
C GLN A 22 0.18 14.52 -13.66
N ALA A 23 -0.06 15.77 -13.28
CA ALA A 23 -0.96 16.13 -12.19
C ALA A 23 -1.78 17.36 -12.59
N LEU A 24 -2.61 17.85 -11.67
CA LEU A 24 -3.54 18.95 -11.91
C LEU A 24 -3.35 20.06 -10.88
N ASN A 25 -3.04 21.26 -11.36
CA ASN A 25 -3.10 22.52 -10.62
C ASN A 25 -4.50 23.12 -10.64
N LEU A 26 -4.82 23.99 -9.68
CA LEU A 26 -5.99 24.85 -9.77
C LEU A 26 -5.82 25.85 -10.94
N ASN A 27 -6.94 26.22 -11.55
CA ASN A 27 -6.97 27.30 -12.53
C ASN A 27 -6.56 28.63 -11.85
N PRO A 28 -5.63 29.43 -12.42
CA PRO A 28 -5.24 30.73 -11.85
C PRO A 28 -6.42 31.66 -11.52
N ALA A 29 -7.48 31.65 -12.33
CA ALA A 29 -8.67 32.45 -12.05
C ALA A 29 -9.37 32.02 -10.74
N ASN A 30 -9.39 30.72 -10.44
CA ASN A 30 -10.00 30.18 -9.22
C ASN A 30 -9.08 30.37 -8.01
N LEU A 31 -7.76 30.40 -8.21
CA LEU A 31 -6.79 30.64 -7.14
C LEU A 31 -6.88 32.06 -6.57
N ALA A 32 -7.31 33.03 -7.39
CA ALA A 32 -7.50 34.41 -6.98
C ALA A 32 -8.82 34.66 -6.20
N LEU A 33 -9.71 33.68 -6.14
CA LEU A 33 -10.96 33.79 -5.40
C LEU A 33 -10.75 33.55 -3.90
N PRO A 34 -11.57 34.15 -3.02
CA PRO A 34 -11.57 33.82 -1.60
C PRO A 34 -11.80 32.33 -1.36
N VAL A 35 -11.09 31.77 -0.38
CA VAL A 35 -11.26 30.36 0.02
C VAL A 35 -12.62 30.16 0.67
N VAL A 36 -13.40 29.21 0.15
CA VAL A 36 -14.67 28.78 0.74
C VAL A 36 -14.50 27.37 1.30
N ASN A 37 -14.76 27.21 2.59
CA ASN A 37 -14.77 25.91 3.25
C ASN A 37 -16.19 25.38 3.31
N PHE A 38 -16.39 24.14 2.87
CA PHE A 38 -17.68 23.46 2.96
C PHE A 38 -17.50 22.05 3.48
N LEU A 39 -18.47 21.60 4.27
CA LEU A 39 -18.57 20.22 4.72
C LEU A 39 -19.45 19.46 3.75
N HIS A 40 -18.95 18.35 3.23
CA HIS A 40 -19.74 17.42 2.45
C HIS A 40 -19.27 15.99 2.77
N ASN A 41 -20.19 15.05 2.63
CA ASN A 41 -19.83 13.64 2.67
C ASN A 41 -19.34 13.24 1.29
N THR A 42 -18.13 12.72 1.24
CA THR A 42 -17.54 12.12 0.06
C THR A 42 -17.94 10.65 -0.04
N GLY A 43 -18.11 10.16 -1.25
CA GLY A 43 -18.29 8.74 -1.49
C GLY A 43 -16.98 8.00 -1.22
N GLY A 44 -17.05 6.89 -0.51
CA GLY A 44 -15.94 5.97 -0.28
C GLY A 44 -16.46 4.55 -0.21
N LYS A 45 -15.66 3.60 -0.69
CA LYS A 45 -15.98 2.18 -0.59
C LYS A 45 -14.71 1.38 -0.36
N ASP A 46 -14.79 0.45 0.58
CA ASP A 46 -13.71 -0.48 0.89
C ASP A 46 -14.22 -1.90 0.73
N ASP A 47 -13.53 -2.66 -0.13
CA ASP A 47 -13.80 -4.07 -0.36
C ASP A 47 -12.54 -4.85 -0.01
N PHE A 48 -12.68 -5.80 0.91
CA PHE A 48 -11.60 -6.67 1.37
C PHE A 48 -12.00 -8.12 1.20
N TYR A 49 -11.10 -8.90 0.63
CA TYR A 49 -11.30 -10.31 0.40
C TYR A 49 -10.10 -11.08 0.92
N ASN A 50 -10.36 -12.13 1.69
CA ASN A 50 -9.33 -12.94 2.33
C ASN A 50 -9.51 -14.41 1.96
N LEU A 51 -8.39 -15.07 1.70
CA LEU A 51 -8.25 -16.51 1.62
C LEU A 51 -7.25 -16.95 2.68
N GLU A 52 -7.69 -17.80 3.60
CA GLU A 52 -6.88 -18.30 4.70
C GLU A 52 -6.83 -19.83 4.67
N LEU A 53 -5.62 -20.37 4.71
CA LEU A 53 -5.35 -21.80 4.76
C LEU A 53 -4.53 -22.11 6.01
N THR A 54 -4.96 -23.10 6.76
CA THR A 54 -4.22 -23.57 7.95
C THR A 54 -4.08 -25.08 7.89
N ALA A 55 -2.91 -25.56 8.28
CA ALA A 55 -2.61 -26.98 8.37
C ALA A 55 -1.93 -27.26 9.71
N ASN A 56 -2.42 -28.29 10.39
CA ASN A 56 -1.84 -28.75 11.64
C ASN A 56 -1.71 -30.26 11.64
N ARG A 57 -0.53 -30.73 12.04
CA ARG A 57 -0.27 -32.12 12.35
C ARG A 57 0.45 -32.20 13.69
N ARG A 58 -0.17 -32.90 14.63
CA ARG A 58 0.47 -33.27 15.89
C ARG A 58 1.62 -34.24 15.66
N MET A 59 2.52 -34.35 16.63
CA MET A 59 3.66 -35.24 16.54
C MET A 59 3.21 -36.68 16.27
N ALA A 60 3.54 -37.21 15.10
CA ALA A 60 3.22 -38.57 14.69
C ALA A 60 4.26 -39.07 13.68
N GLY A 61 4.68 -40.33 13.80
CA GLY A 61 5.69 -40.90 12.89
C GLY A 61 6.97 -40.08 12.81
N GLY A 62 7.42 -39.48 13.92
CA GLY A 62 8.67 -38.72 14.01
C GLY A 62 8.61 -37.26 13.51
N TRP A 63 7.43 -36.70 13.19
CA TRP A 63 7.36 -35.29 12.83
C TRP A 63 6.06 -34.59 13.25
N SER A 64 6.09 -33.26 13.33
CA SER A 64 4.95 -32.37 13.52
C SER A 64 5.01 -31.20 12.54
N LEU A 65 3.86 -30.57 12.28
CA LEU A 65 3.75 -29.43 11.38
C LEU A 65 2.66 -28.48 11.86
N ASN A 66 2.94 -27.20 11.77
CA ASN A 66 1.97 -26.13 11.83
C ASN A 66 2.31 -25.13 10.73
N ALA A 67 1.38 -24.98 9.80
CA ALA A 67 1.52 -24.08 8.67
C ALA A 67 0.28 -23.19 8.54
N SER A 68 0.50 -21.94 8.16
CA SER A 68 -0.56 -20.98 7.87
C SER A 68 -0.21 -20.17 6.64
N TYR A 69 -1.18 -19.94 5.77
CA TYR A 69 -1.08 -19.05 4.63
C TYR A 69 -2.29 -18.12 4.63
N ALA A 70 -2.04 -16.83 4.49
CA ALA A 70 -3.08 -15.82 4.36
C ALA A 70 -2.82 -15.01 3.10
N TYR A 71 -3.83 -14.84 2.27
CA TYR A 71 -3.81 -14.02 1.08
C TYR A 71 -4.99 -13.06 1.13
N ARG A 72 -4.71 -11.77 0.98
CA ARG A 72 -5.71 -10.70 0.96
C ARG A 72 -5.59 -9.94 -0.34
N TRP A 73 -6.72 -9.60 -0.93
CA TRP A 73 -6.80 -8.62 -2.00
C TRP A 73 -7.87 -7.58 -1.66
N ASN A 74 -7.64 -6.36 -2.12
CA ASN A 74 -8.42 -5.22 -1.71
C ASN A 74 -8.66 -4.26 -2.85
N ARG A 75 -9.75 -3.52 -2.70
CA ARG A 75 -10.02 -2.27 -3.39
C ARG A 75 -10.46 -1.30 -2.31
N ASP A 76 -9.65 -0.32 -1.93
CA ASP A 76 -10.00 0.53 -0.79
C ASP A 76 -9.54 1.98 -0.93
N ASN A 77 -10.16 2.81 -0.12
CA ASN A 77 -9.97 4.23 0.00
C ASN A 77 -9.03 4.58 1.17
N ALA A 78 -8.22 3.68 1.73
CA ALA A 78 -7.33 4.08 2.82
C ALA A 78 -6.34 5.16 2.36
N ASN A 79 -5.97 6.05 3.29
CA ASN A 79 -5.01 7.12 3.04
C ASN A 79 -3.56 6.72 3.31
N ALA A 80 -3.32 5.57 3.94
CA ALA A 80 -1.99 5.18 4.39
C ALA A 80 -1.82 3.66 4.42
N TYR A 81 -0.60 3.20 4.13
CA TYR A 81 -0.19 1.82 4.32
C TYR A 81 1.24 1.74 4.85
N PHE A 82 1.47 0.78 5.75
CA PHE A 82 2.78 0.54 6.36
C PHE A 82 3.40 1.80 7.00
N GLY A 83 2.56 2.63 7.65
CA GLY A 83 2.99 3.86 8.33
C GLY A 83 3.28 5.05 7.42
N ASN A 84 3.10 4.91 6.10
CA ASN A 84 3.24 6.02 5.16
C ASN A 84 1.86 6.43 4.64
N ASN A 85 1.54 7.72 4.73
CA ASN A 85 0.43 8.30 3.99
C ASN A 85 0.71 8.23 2.49
N LEU A 86 -0.29 7.91 1.68
CA LEU A 86 -0.28 8.02 0.23
C LEU A 86 -1.15 9.20 -0.23
N ARG A 87 -2.08 9.66 0.61
CA ARG A 87 -2.92 10.86 0.40
C ARG A 87 -3.29 11.49 1.73
N VAL A 88 -3.90 12.67 1.68
CA VAL A 88 -4.23 13.46 2.88
C VAL A 88 -5.45 12.90 3.63
N ARG A 89 -6.43 12.36 2.91
CA ARG A 89 -7.69 11.82 3.44
C ARG A 89 -7.99 10.47 2.78
N ASP A 90 -8.88 9.67 3.36
CA ASP A 90 -9.24 8.36 2.82
C ASP A 90 -10.02 8.52 1.48
N ASP A 91 -10.95 9.45 1.47
CA ASP A 91 -11.70 9.82 0.29
C ASP A 91 -10.87 10.57 -0.77
N VAL A 92 -11.32 10.48 -2.02
CA VAL A 92 -10.77 11.28 -3.13
C VAL A 92 -11.27 12.71 -2.97
N ALA A 93 -10.44 13.57 -2.38
CA ALA A 93 -10.78 14.97 -2.15
C ALA A 93 -10.44 15.85 -3.36
N ASN A 94 -9.48 15.41 -4.18
CA ASN A 94 -9.07 16.12 -5.38
C ASN A 94 -8.64 15.17 -6.50
N PRO A 95 -8.63 15.63 -7.76
CA PRO A 95 -8.27 14.78 -8.91
C PRO A 95 -6.89 14.12 -8.83
N ASN A 96 -5.92 14.71 -8.11
CA ASN A 96 -4.59 14.10 -7.96
C ASN A 96 -4.61 12.89 -7.00
N ASP A 97 -5.60 12.79 -6.10
CA ASP A 97 -5.77 11.61 -5.23
C ASP A 97 -6.15 10.35 -6.03
N ALA A 98 -6.54 10.50 -7.31
CA ALA A 98 -6.84 9.39 -8.19
C ALA A 98 -5.60 8.84 -8.95
N ILE A 99 -4.44 9.50 -8.84
CA ILE A 99 -3.20 9.05 -9.50
C ILE A 99 -2.76 7.70 -8.91
N ASN A 100 -2.42 6.73 -9.78
CA ASN A 100 -2.07 5.36 -9.39
C ASN A 100 -3.18 4.62 -8.63
N THR A 101 -4.44 4.96 -8.88
CA THR A 101 -5.62 4.27 -8.31
C THR A 101 -6.58 3.80 -9.40
N GLN A 102 -7.52 2.93 -9.06
CA GLN A 102 -8.66 2.57 -9.90
C GLN A 102 -9.93 3.24 -9.38
N ASP A 103 -10.31 4.35 -10.01
CA ASP A 103 -11.42 5.23 -9.59
C ASP A 103 -11.25 5.73 -8.15
N GLY A 104 -10.04 6.13 -7.76
CA GLY A 104 -9.75 6.61 -6.41
C GLY A 104 -9.45 5.52 -5.39
N ARG A 105 -9.54 4.24 -5.77
CA ARG A 105 -9.34 3.10 -4.88
C ARG A 105 -8.00 2.45 -5.16
N TYR A 106 -7.20 2.23 -4.13
CA TYR A 106 -5.97 1.45 -4.24
C TYR A 106 -6.33 -0.03 -4.40
N VAL A 107 -5.69 -0.68 -5.38
CA VAL A 107 -5.92 -2.09 -5.72
C VAL A 107 -4.60 -2.82 -5.63
N PHE A 108 -4.49 -3.71 -4.66
CA PHE A 108 -3.31 -4.54 -4.49
C PHE A 108 -3.66 -5.85 -3.78
N ASN A 109 -2.66 -6.71 -3.62
CA ASN A 109 -2.73 -7.94 -2.86
C ASN A 109 -1.58 -8.02 -1.85
N LEU A 110 -1.82 -8.72 -0.76
CA LEU A 110 -0.84 -9.00 0.28
C LEU A 110 -0.92 -10.48 0.66
N TRP A 111 0.20 -11.07 1.01
CA TRP A 111 0.24 -12.45 1.47
C TRP A 111 1.22 -12.65 2.60
N SER A 112 0.96 -13.65 3.44
CA SER A 112 1.91 -14.10 4.45
C SER A 112 1.84 -15.61 4.60
N ALA A 113 3.01 -16.21 4.84
CA ALA A 113 3.15 -17.64 5.09
C ALA A 113 3.98 -17.84 6.35
N LYS A 114 3.55 -18.78 7.20
CA LYS A 114 4.32 -19.24 8.35
C LYS A 114 4.33 -20.75 8.35
N ILE A 115 5.49 -21.33 8.51
CA ILE A 115 5.67 -22.78 8.61
C ILE A 115 6.58 -23.03 9.80
N ASN A 116 6.13 -23.86 10.73
CA ASN A 116 6.95 -24.39 11.79
C ASN A 116 6.68 -25.88 11.95
N GLY A 117 7.68 -26.64 12.36
CA GLY A 117 7.53 -28.07 12.55
C GLY A 117 8.69 -28.62 13.35
N THR A 118 8.57 -29.89 13.71
CA THR A 118 9.63 -30.64 14.37
C THR A 118 9.82 -31.95 13.64
N ILE A 119 11.07 -32.34 13.42
CA ILE A 119 11.44 -33.63 12.83
C ILE A 119 12.44 -34.30 13.78
N ASP A 120 12.11 -35.50 14.21
CA ASP A 120 13.02 -36.40 14.94
C ASP A 120 13.82 -37.19 13.89
N ALA A 121 15.06 -36.75 13.66
CA ALA A 121 15.98 -37.38 12.74
C ALA A 121 16.70 -38.58 13.40
N ARG A 122 17.49 -39.31 12.60
CA ARG A 122 18.35 -40.39 13.11
C ARG A 122 19.37 -39.83 14.12
N TRP A 123 19.90 -40.72 14.97
CA TRP A 123 20.92 -40.41 15.99
C TRP A 123 20.46 -39.47 17.12
N GLY A 124 19.14 -39.40 17.38
CA GLY A 124 18.60 -38.59 18.48
C GLY A 124 18.57 -37.08 18.18
N LEU A 125 18.82 -36.68 16.94
CA LEU A 125 18.78 -35.28 16.53
C LEU A 125 17.33 -34.81 16.34
N ARG A 126 16.97 -33.67 16.93
CA ARG A 126 15.69 -32.99 16.73
C ARG A 126 15.88 -31.68 15.98
N ILE A 127 15.20 -31.53 14.85
CA ILE A 127 15.27 -30.35 13.99
C ILE A 127 13.94 -29.62 14.05
N THR A 128 13.96 -28.31 14.31
CA THR A 128 12.74 -27.51 14.46
C THR A 128 12.80 -26.28 13.55
N PRO A 129 12.49 -26.40 12.24
CA PRO A 129 12.47 -25.25 11.35
C PRO A 129 11.33 -24.30 11.70
N ALA A 130 11.61 -23.00 11.59
CA ALA A 130 10.62 -21.94 11.70
C ALA A 130 10.86 -20.91 10.58
N ILE A 131 9.96 -20.88 9.61
CA ILE A 131 10.02 -20.03 8.42
C ILE A 131 8.84 -19.06 8.46
N ARG A 132 9.11 -17.78 8.19
CA ARG A 132 8.10 -16.74 8.03
C ARG A 132 8.41 -15.97 6.76
N MET A 133 7.41 -15.79 5.92
CA MET A 133 7.49 -15.04 4.68
C MET A 133 6.28 -14.12 4.58
N GLN A 134 6.46 -12.95 3.97
CA GLN A 134 5.39 -12.00 3.74
C GLN A 134 5.66 -11.19 2.47
N SER A 135 4.58 -10.72 1.83
CA SER A 135 4.66 -9.73 0.77
C SER A 135 5.25 -8.42 1.28
N GLY A 136 5.89 -7.67 0.37
CA GLY A 136 6.39 -6.32 0.66
C GLY A 136 5.29 -5.26 0.68
N GLN A 137 5.72 -3.99 0.67
CA GLN A 137 4.81 -2.85 0.55
C GLN A 137 4.13 -2.82 -0.83
N PRO A 138 2.85 -2.42 -0.92
CA PRO A 138 2.07 -2.44 -2.16
C PRO A 138 2.34 -1.25 -3.09
N TYR A 139 3.39 -0.47 -2.82
CA TYR A 139 3.81 0.66 -3.63
C TYR A 139 5.35 0.73 -3.65
N ALA A 140 5.90 1.36 -4.67
CA ALA A 140 7.35 1.51 -4.81
C ALA A 140 7.90 2.62 -3.90
N ARG A 141 7.30 3.82 -3.97
CA ARG A 141 7.69 4.99 -3.15
C ARG A 141 6.57 6.03 -3.10
N THR A 142 6.66 6.94 -2.14
CA THR A 142 5.86 8.17 -2.07
C THR A 142 6.79 9.39 -2.15
N PHE A 143 6.29 10.52 -2.62
CA PHE A 143 7.01 11.80 -2.62
C PHE A 143 6.02 12.94 -2.48
N LEU A 144 6.47 14.10 -2.01
CA LEU A 144 5.63 15.29 -1.92
C LEU A 144 5.88 16.19 -3.13
N ALA A 145 4.81 16.68 -3.74
CA ALA A 145 4.87 17.67 -4.79
C ALA A 145 4.10 18.93 -4.40
N THR A 146 4.72 20.09 -4.61
CA THR A 146 4.09 21.39 -4.40
C THR A 146 3.24 21.75 -5.62
N MET A 147 1.95 21.93 -5.38
CA MET A 147 0.97 22.46 -6.32
C MET A 147 0.74 23.95 -6.07
N ASN A 148 0.08 24.65 -6.99
CA ASN A 148 -0.27 26.06 -6.80
C ASN A 148 -1.36 26.32 -5.74
N TYR A 149 -1.82 25.28 -5.04
CA TYR A 149 -2.89 25.33 -4.04
C TYR A 149 -2.58 24.52 -2.77
N GLY A 150 -1.32 24.11 -2.59
CA GLY A 150 -0.89 23.29 -1.45
C GLY A 150 0.06 22.19 -1.88
N SER A 151 0.28 21.22 -1.00
CA SER A 151 1.12 20.05 -1.31
C SER A 151 0.27 18.81 -1.50
N GLN A 152 0.64 17.98 -2.48
CA GLN A 152 0.01 16.70 -2.78
C GLN A 152 1.07 15.59 -2.67
N ARG A 153 0.63 14.36 -2.39
CA ARG A 153 1.49 13.19 -2.23
C ARG A 153 1.21 12.15 -3.32
#